data_AF-A0A0L1LMX6-F1
#
_entry.id   AF-A0A0L1LMX6-F1
#
_cell.length_a   1.000
_cell.length_b   1.000
_cell.length_c   1.000
_cell.angle_alpha   90.00
_cell.angle_beta   90.00
_cell.angle_gamma   90.00
#
_symmetry.space_group_name_H-M   'P 1'
#
loop_
_entity.id
_entity.type
_entity.pdbx_description
1 polymer ?
#
loop_
_entity_poly.entity_id
_entity_poly.type
_entity_poly.pdbx_seq_one_letter_code
_entity_poly.pdbx_strand_id
1 'polypeptide(L)' 'PADIGGPELRIPRVRWRDAAGHHEETTASPAALVRDISDGGRREPLDLAVVRPSLEDIYLQLIDSNRQEPALTGARP' A
#
# COMPACT_ATOMS: atom_id res chain seq x y z
N PRO A 1 -6.67 -23.96 -3.19
CA PRO A 1 -6.24 -22.74 -3.93
C PRO A 1 -6.82 -21.44 -3.32
N ALA A 2 -6.58 -21.20 -2.03
CA ALA A 2 -7.10 -20.04 -1.31
C ALA A 2 -6.01 -19.22 -0.57
N ASP A 3 -4.73 -19.54 -0.80
CA ASP A 3 -3.62 -19.01 0.00
C ASP A 3 -2.54 -18.31 -0.85
N ILE A 4 -2.95 -17.68 -1.94
CA ILE A 4 -2.07 -16.76 -2.66
C ILE A 4 -2.43 -15.35 -2.24
N GLY A 5 -1.57 -14.76 -1.41
CA GLY A 5 -1.64 -13.37 -0.98
C GLY A 5 -2.49 -13.14 0.27
N GLY A 6 -1.94 -13.50 1.43
CA GLY A 6 -2.59 -13.42 2.74
C GLY A 6 -3.31 -12.08 3.02
N PRO A 7 -4.17 -12.04 4.08
CA PRO A 7 -5.03 -10.89 4.37
C PRO A 7 -4.30 -9.54 4.47
N GLU A 8 -3.00 -9.56 4.78
CA GLU A 8 -2.14 -8.39 4.84
C GLU A 8 -1.94 -7.69 3.49
N LEU A 9 -2.00 -8.42 2.37
CA LEU A 9 -1.89 -7.83 1.02
C LEU A 9 -3.17 -7.11 0.58
N ARG A 10 -4.28 -7.27 1.33
CA ARG A 10 -5.55 -6.59 1.08
C ARG A 10 -5.74 -5.34 1.93
N ILE A 11 -4.74 -4.94 2.72
CA ILE A 11 -4.86 -3.76 3.58
C ILE A 11 -5.01 -2.50 2.70
N PRO A 12 -6.05 -1.67 2.92
CA PRO A 12 -6.25 -0.43 2.17
C PRO A 12 -5.08 0.54 2.30
N ARG A 13 -4.84 1.31 1.24
CA ARG A 13 -3.92 2.46 1.23
C ARG A 13 -4.73 3.74 1.19
N VAL A 14 -4.38 4.70 2.04
CA VAL A 14 -4.92 6.06 2.01
C VAL A 14 -3.83 6.97 1.48
N ARG A 15 -4.12 7.72 0.43
CA ARG A 15 -3.22 8.73 -0.14
C ARG A 15 -3.86 10.11 -0.05
N TRP A 16 -3.06 11.11 0.22
CA TRP A 16 -3.51 12.50 0.30
C TRP A 16 -2.33 13.46 0.06
N ARG A 17 -2.65 14.75 -0.05
CA ARG A 17 -1.66 15.83 -0.07
C ARG A 17 -1.98 16.90 0.95
N ASP A 18 -0.92 17.43 1.56
CA ASP A 18 -0.96 18.57 2.47
C ASP A 18 0.27 19.47 2.28
N ALA A 19 0.52 20.38 3.24
CA ALA A 19 1.63 21.34 3.18
C ALA A 19 3.03 20.68 3.16
N ALA A 20 3.15 19.45 3.66
CA ALA A 20 4.39 18.67 3.62
C ALA A 20 4.56 17.89 2.30
N GLY A 21 3.54 17.85 1.45
CA GLY A 21 3.59 17.22 0.13
C GLY A 21 2.63 16.03 0.00
N HIS A 22 3.07 15.00 -0.73
CA HIS A 22 2.29 13.79 -0.97
C HIS A 22 2.53 12.78 0.14
N HIS A 23 1.46 12.13 0.57
CA HIS A 23 1.48 11.12 1.61
C HIS A 23 0.71 9.88 1.16
N GLU A 24 1.17 8.75 1.65
CA GLU A 24 0.52 7.46 1.44
C GLU A 24 0.76 6.57 2.66
N GLU A 25 -0.32 6.00 3.20
CA GLU A 25 -0.26 5.11 4.35
C GLU A 25 -1.15 3.87 4.14
N THR A 26 -0.59 2.70 4.41
CA THR A 26 -1.32 1.42 4.42
C THR A 26 -1.90 1.19 5.81
N THR A 27 -3.21 1.02 5.93
CA THR A 27 -3.87 0.86 7.23
C THR A 27 -5.10 -0.03 7.16
N ALA A 28 -5.28 -0.86 8.20
CA ALA A 28 -6.48 -1.67 8.37
C ALA A 28 -7.72 -0.84 8.79
N SER A 29 -7.51 0.40 9.21
CA SER A 29 -8.56 1.31 9.69
C SER A 29 -8.58 2.63 8.89
N PRO A 30 -8.84 2.61 7.58
CA PRO A 30 -8.73 3.79 6.72
C PRO A 30 -9.68 4.92 7.13
N ALA A 31 -10.86 4.60 7.68
CA ALA A 31 -11.80 5.62 8.15
C ALA A 31 -11.26 6.40 9.37
N ALA A 32 -10.53 5.74 10.27
CA ALA A 32 -9.94 6.38 11.43
C ALA A 32 -8.82 7.34 11.00
N LEU A 33 -7.98 6.91 10.05
CA LEU A 33 -6.93 7.72 9.47
C LEU A 33 -7.49 8.94 8.72
N VAL A 34 -8.51 8.74 7.87
CA VAL A 34 -9.18 9.85 7.17
C VAL A 34 -9.75 10.88 8.15
N ARG A 35 -10.35 10.43 9.26
CA ARG A 35 -10.84 11.33 10.31
C ARG A 35 -9.71 12.15 10.94
N ASP A 36 -8.55 11.55 11.15
CA ASP A 36 -7.38 12.24 11.73
C ASP A 36 -6.84 13.32 10.77
N ILE A 37 -6.57 12.94 9.51
CA ILE A 37 -6.02 13.85 8.50
C ILE A 37 -6.98 15.03 8.22
N SER A 38 -8.29 14.79 8.26
CA SER A 38 -9.33 15.81 8.04
C SER A 38 -9.66 16.65 9.27
N ASP A 39 -9.01 16.45 10.43
CA ASP A 39 -9.39 17.06 11.71
C ASP A 39 -10.90 16.93 12.00
N GLY A 40 -11.41 15.70 11.86
CA GLY A 40 -12.82 15.41 12.00
C GLY A 40 -13.73 16.09 10.96
N GLY A 41 -13.21 16.36 9.76
CA GLY A 41 -13.93 17.03 8.68
C GLY A 41 -13.81 18.56 8.67
N ARG A 42 -12.97 19.15 9.52
CA ARG A 42 -12.69 20.60 9.52
C ARG A 42 -11.71 21.01 8.43
N ARG A 43 -10.98 20.05 7.86
CA ARG A 43 -10.03 20.22 6.77
C ARG A 43 -10.28 19.19 5.69
N GLU A 44 -10.28 19.63 4.43
CA GLU A 44 -10.30 18.73 3.28
C GLU A 44 -8.85 18.53 2.77
N PRO A 45 -8.29 17.32 2.90
CA PRO A 45 -6.97 17.01 2.34
C PRO A 45 -7.06 16.97 0.82
N LEU A 46 -6.03 17.47 0.13
CA LEU A 46 -6.00 17.46 -1.33
C LEU A 46 -5.81 16.03 -1.84
N ASP A 47 -6.52 15.66 -2.91
CA ASP A 47 -6.39 14.37 -3.61
C ASP A 47 -6.56 13.15 -2.68
N LEU A 48 -7.38 13.30 -1.64
CA LEU A 48 -7.69 12.23 -0.71
C LEU A 48 -8.32 11.06 -1.46
N ALA A 49 -7.70 9.88 -1.36
CA ALA A 49 -8.25 8.64 -1.91
C ALA A 49 -7.95 7.46 -0.99
N VAL A 50 -8.97 6.62 -0.80
CA VAL A 50 -8.84 5.32 -0.12
C VAL A 50 -8.90 4.23 -1.18
N VAL A 51 -7.77 3.56 -1.42
CA VAL A 51 -7.62 2.54 -2.45
C VAL A 51 -7.53 1.18 -1.77
N ARG A 52 -8.42 0.25 -2.16
CA ARG A 52 -8.30 -1.16 -1.78
C ARG A 52 -7.55 -1.92 -2.87
N PRO A 53 -6.45 -2.64 -2.54
CA PRO A 53 -5.77 -3.47 -3.52
C PRO A 53 -6.74 -4.51 -4.09
N SER A 54 -6.79 -4.59 -5.41
CA SER A 54 -7.54 -5.64 -6.10
C SER A 54 -6.75 -6.95 -6.07
N LEU A 55 -7.42 -8.09 -6.29
CA LEU A 55 -6.72 -9.38 -6.37
C LEU A 55 -5.65 -9.37 -7.46
N GLU A 56 -5.91 -8.74 -8.60
CA GLU A 56 -4.93 -8.56 -9.67
C GLU A 56 -3.67 -7.81 -9.19
N ASP A 57 -3.84 -6.69 -8.47
CA ASP A 57 -2.75 -5.91 -7.89
C ASP A 57 -1.88 -6.74 -6.93
N ILE A 58 -2.55 -7.58 -6.13
CA ILE A 58 -1.90 -8.52 -5.21
C ILE A 58 -1.13 -9.60 -5.97
N TYR A 59 -1.73 -10.19 -7.01
CA TYR A 59 -1.05 -11.19 -7.83
C TYR A 59 0.19 -10.60 -8.52
N LEU A 60 0.11 -9.38 -9.04
CA LEU A 60 1.23 -8.70 -9.69
C LEU A 60 2.38 -8.42 -8.69
N GLN A 61 2.08 -7.95 -7.48
CA GLN A 61 3.10 -7.75 -6.44
C GLN A 61 3.80 -9.06 -6.03
N LEU A 62 3.05 -10.17 -5.94
CA LEU A 62 3.61 -11.48 -5.61
C LEU A 62 4.56 -12.00 -6.71
N ILE A 63 4.22 -11.76 -7.98
CA ILE A 63 5.07 -12.14 -9.12
C ILE A 63 6.33 -11.27 -9.17
N ASP A 64 6.22 -9.96 -8.90
CA ASP A 64 7.37 -9.05 -8.87
C ASP A 64 8.36 -9.41 -7.76
N SER A 65 7.86 -9.72 -6.56
CA SER A 65 8.66 -10.19 -5.43
C SER A 65 9.40 -11.51 -5.72
N ASN A 66 8.81 -12.39 -6.55
CA ASN A 66 9.41 -13.66 -6.94
C ASN A 66 10.47 -13.50 -8.05
N ARG A 67 10.40 -12.43 -8.85
CA ARG A 67 11.37 -12.13 -9.91
C ARG A 67 12.71 -11.60 -9.37
N GLN A 68 12.79 -11.21 -8.10
CA GLN A 68 14.07 -10.93 -7.43
C GLN A 68 14.83 -12.23 -7.12
N GLU A 69 15.23 -12.97 -8.16
CA GLU A 69 16.24 -14.02 -8.03
C GLU A 69 17.63 -13.36 -7.90
N PRO A 70 18.49 -13.88 -6.99
CA PRO A 70 19.70 -13.22 -6.54
C PRO A 70 20.69 -13.01 -7.69
N ALA A 71 21.40 -11.89 -7.65
CA ALA A 71 22.66 -11.72 -8.36
C ALA A 71 23.65 -12.80 -7.90
N LEU A 72 23.66 -13.95 -8.58
CA LEU A 72 24.70 -14.95 -8.48
C LEU A 72 25.88 -14.48 -9.32
N THR A 73 26.88 -13.87 -8.67
CA THR A 73 28.28 -13.96 -9.09
C THR A 73 29.06 -14.35 -7.84
N GLY A 74 29.65 -15.53 -7.68
CA GLY A 74 30.29 -16.36 -8.69
C GLY A 74 31.80 -16.08 -8.71
N ALA A 75 32.51 -16.27 -7.58
CA ALA A 75 33.95 -16.48 -7.59
C ALA A 75 34.47 -17.12 -6.28
N ARG A 76 34.72 -18.44 -6.33
CA ARG A 76 35.75 -19.20 -5.60
C ARG A 76 36.25 -20.28 -6.57
N PRO A 77 37.47 -20.84 -6.47
CA PRO A 77 38.35 -20.97 -5.29
C PRO A 77 39.44 -19.91 -5.13
#